data_AF-A0A812TH55-F1
#
_entry.id   AF-A0A812TH55-F1
#
_cell.length_a   1.000
_cell.length_b   1.000
_cell.length_c   1.000
_cell.angle_alpha   90.00
_cell.angle_beta   90.00
_cell.angle_gamma   90.00
#
_symmetry.space_group_name_H-M   'P 1'
#
loop_
_entity.id
_entity.type
_entity.pdbx_description
1 polymer ?
#
loop_
_entity_poly.entity_id
_entity_poly.type
_entity_poly.pdbx_seq_one_letter_code
_entity_poly.pdbx_strand_id
1 'polypeptide(L)'
;MVLSANARQKIQEHLTQAQSGMLVQSMQSLMRFLLSTGLAYKQRLSCEHVGTHELNRDGLGVSAGHVQDLVSSLAHLGFVEDECKPVCIEVPADSRGDQTRAFNVKLMAQSEGKLPPMDPSRLRFASVMGSHTNMVFRSFLYKAIHPDTELTVNGKLSLEKLEGMDKPFAEAIRNGVHWTVVDHDVQAEFPAFASLMQASGNATNQISKMEDELQIASKIMQSVKLHMARNAVSSVTFADVQKDFRTHWRLQNIHAPLYKATLHKPYKPQKTGTLTSILYKALIRPKSYHINPIYIYIYERAAFRVYLAHSFF
;
A
#
# COMPACT_ATOMS: atom_id res chain seq x y z
N MET A 1 -2.65 28.16 0.35
CA MET A 1 -2.51 28.82 -0.96
C MET A 1 -3.82 28.65 -1.74
N VAL A 2 -4.30 29.67 -2.46
CA VAL A 2 -5.48 29.48 -3.33
C VAL A 2 -5.00 29.00 -4.70
N LEU A 3 -5.38 27.78 -5.08
CA LEU A 3 -5.07 27.23 -6.40
C LEU A 3 -5.66 28.12 -7.51
N SER A 4 -4.92 28.36 -8.59
CA SER A 4 -5.46 29.12 -9.74
C SER A 4 -6.42 28.24 -10.56
N ALA A 5 -7.41 28.84 -11.23
CA ALA A 5 -8.36 28.09 -12.06
C ALA A 5 -7.67 27.21 -13.13
N ASN A 6 -6.60 27.74 -13.75
CA ASN A 6 -5.78 27.00 -14.70
C ASN A 6 -5.05 25.81 -14.04
N ALA A 7 -4.50 25.99 -12.83
CA ALA A 7 -3.87 24.90 -12.10
C ALA A 7 -4.89 23.80 -11.76
N ARG A 8 -6.08 24.18 -11.30
CA ARG A 8 -7.17 23.23 -11.00
C ARG A 8 -7.52 22.38 -12.21
N GLN A 9 -7.74 23.03 -13.35
CA GLN A 9 -8.09 22.36 -14.58
C GLN A 9 -7.02 21.34 -14.98
N LYS A 10 -5.74 21.75 -15.02
CA LYS A 10 -4.64 20.86 -15.41
C LYS A 10 -4.45 19.68 -14.45
N ILE A 11 -4.58 19.91 -13.15
CA ILE A 11 -4.51 18.83 -12.15
C ILE A 11 -5.65 17.84 -12.39
N GLN A 12 -6.87 18.33 -12.54
CA GLN A 12 -8.05 17.51 -12.78
C GLN A 12 -7.92 16.69 -14.07
N GLU A 13 -7.44 17.30 -15.16
CA GLU A 13 -7.20 16.63 -16.44
C GLU A 13 -6.25 15.43 -16.28
N HIS A 14 -5.10 15.62 -15.61
CA HIS A 14 -4.15 14.54 -15.37
C HIS A 14 -4.73 13.43 -14.48
N LEU A 15 -5.48 13.79 -13.43
CA LEU A 15 -6.11 12.79 -12.55
C LEU A 15 -7.16 11.96 -13.29
N THR A 16 -7.98 12.60 -14.14
CA THR A 16 -8.96 11.90 -14.98
C THR A 16 -8.28 10.98 -16.00
N GLN A 17 -7.17 11.41 -16.61
CA GLN A 17 -6.37 10.56 -17.50
C GLN A 17 -5.71 9.38 -16.77
N ALA A 18 -5.27 9.59 -15.53
CA ALA A 18 -4.69 8.54 -14.70
C ALA A 18 -5.73 7.43 -14.43
N GLN A 19 -6.98 7.83 -14.18
CA GLN A 19 -8.11 6.91 -13.96
C GLN A 19 -8.58 6.20 -15.23
N SER A 20 -8.43 6.81 -16.41
CA SER A 20 -8.96 6.26 -17.67
C SER A 20 -8.03 5.27 -18.38
N GLY A 21 -6.73 5.23 -18.05
CA GLY A 21 -5.84 4.18 -18.55
C GLY A 21 -4.35 4.49 -18.71
N MET A 22 -3.87 5.65 -18.25
CA MET A 22 -2.46 6.05 -18.38
C MET A 22 -1.85 6.46 -17.03
N LEU A 23 -2.09 5.64 -16.00
CA LEU A 23 -1.77 5.95 -14.60
C LEU A 23 -0.35 6.51 -14.41
N VAL A 24 0.68 5.74 -14.78
CA VAL A 24 2.08 6.13 -14.53
C VAL A 24 2.46 7.40 -15.28
N GLN A 25 2.17 7.46 -16.58
CA GLN A 25 2.51 8.63 -17.41
C GLN A 25 1.78 9.90 -16.96
N SER A 26 0.49 9.77 -16.59
CA SER A 26 -0.34 10.91 -16.16
C SER A 26 0.14 11.43 -14.81
N MET A 27 0.44 10.54 -13.85
CA MET A 27 0.96 10.94 -12.55
C MET A 27 2.36 11.54 -12.64
N GLN A 28 3.25 11.00 -13.49
CA GLN A 28 4.56 11.62 -13.74
C GLN A 28 4.43 13.02 -14.35
N SER A 29 3.48 13.22 -15.28
CA SER A 29 3.24 14.53 -15.90
C SER A 29 2.63 15.51 -14.90
N LEU A 30 1.70 15.05 -14.06
CA LEU A 30 1.16 15.81 -12.94
C LEU A 30 2.26 16.25 -11.98
N MET A 31 3.14 15.35 -11.55
CA MET A 31 4.23 15.69 -10.63
C MET A 31 5.18 16.74 -11.22
N ARG A 32 5.51 16.64 -12.51
CA ARG A 32 6.31 17.68 -13.20
C ARG A 32 5.59 19.03 -13.22
N PHE A 33 4.28 19.03 -13.46
CA PHE A 33 3.46 20.24 -13.42
C PHE A 33 3.38 20.86 -12.02
N LEU A 34 3.20 20.05 -10.97
CA LEU A 34 3.17 20.54 -9.59
C LEU A 34 4.52 21.18 -9.21
N LEU A 35 5.64 20.55 -9.59
CA LEU A 35 6.98 21.10 -9.38
C LEU A 35 7.19 22.42 -10.13
N SER A 36 6.76 22.53 -11.39
CA SER A 36 6.94 23.75 -12.17
C SER A 36 6.06 24.92 -11.74
N THR A 37 5.00 24.65 -10.97
CA THR A 37 4.05 25.65 -10.46
C THR A 37 4.26 25.99 -8.98
N GLY A 38 5.22 25.35 -8.31
CA GLY A 38 5.47 25.53 -6.88
C GLY A 38 4.45 24.86 -5.97
N LEU A 39 3.56 24.02 -6.51
CA LEU A 39 2.60 23.19 -5.77
C LEU A 39 3.23 21.88 -5.27
N ALA A 40 4.45 21.61 -5.71
CA ALA A 40 5.34 20.62 -5.11
C ALA A 40 6.76 21.19 -5.11
N TYR A 41 7.61 20.69 -4.22
CA TYR A 41 9.00 21.11 -4.10
C TYR A 41 9.89 19.95 -3.66
N LYS A 42 11.21 20.12 -3.78
CA LYS A 42 12.21 19.17 -3.28
C LYS A 42 12.74 19.65 -1.94
N GLN A 43 12.77 18.75 -0.95
CA GLN A 43 13.32 19.06 0.37
C GLN A 43 14.02 17.82 0.95
N ARG A 44 15.17 18.03 1.61
CA ARG A 44 15.79 16.98 2.41
C ARG A 44 15.05 16.85 3.75
N LEU A 45 14.49 15.67 4.03
CA LEU A 45 13.68 15.42 5.23
C LEU A 45 14.27 14.31 6.08
N SER A 46 14.34 14.56 7.39
CA SER A 46 14.54 13.50 8.38
C SER A 46 13.35 12.54 8.38
N CYS A 47 13.65 11.25 8.51
CA CYS A 47 12.63 10.20 8.60
C CYS A 47 11.68 10.37 9.81
N GLU A 48 12.07 11.14 10.82
CA GLU A 48 11.23 11.45 11.98
C GLU A 48 10.03 12.34 11.65
N HIS A 49 10.13 13.16 10.60
CA HIS A 49 9.09 14.12 10.22
C HIS A 49 8.09 13.54 9.22
N VAL A 50 8.37 12.34 8.69
CA VAL A 50 7.60 11.71 7.62
C VAL A 50 6.91 10.45 8.15
N GLY A 51 5.59 10.45 8.15
CA GLY A 51 4.76 9.28 8.40
C GLY A 51 4.19 8.74 7.10
N THR A 52 3.16 7.90 7.19
CA THR A 52 2.45 7.33 6.05
C THR A 52 1.08 7.95 5.91
N HIS A 53 0.71 8.38 4.70
CA HIS A 53 -0.64 8.88 4.44
C HIS A 53 -1.67 7.75 4.61
N GLU A 54 -2.83 8.05 5.17
CA GLU A 54 -3.89 7.08 5.47
C GLU A 54 -4.58 6.48 4.24
N LEU A 55 -4.21 6.92 3.02
CA LEU A 55 -4.67 6.35 1.74
C LEU A 55 -3.57 5.54 1.05
N ASN A 56 -2.36 5.47 1.64
CA ASN A 56 -1.27 4.68 1.11
C ASN A 56 -1.60 3.18 1.20
N ARG A 57 -1.28 2.42 0.14
CA ARG A 57 -1.62 1.00 -0.02
C ARG A 57 -3.07 0.72 0.32
N ASP A 58 -3.96 1.52 -0.27
CA ASP A 58 -5.41 1.38 -0.13
C ASP A 58 -5.86 1.43 1.35
N GLY A 59 -5.18 2.26 2.13
CA GLY A 59 -5.45 2.51 3.56
C GLY A 59 -4.79 1.53 4.53
N LEU A 60 -3.95 0.62 4.06
CA LEU A 60 -3.18 -0.28 4.93
C LEU A 60 -1.93 0.39 5.51
N GLY A 61 -1.35 1.38 4.80
CA GLY A 61 -0.10 2.01 5.19
C GLY A 61 1.11 1.12 4.89
N VAL A 62 1.86 0.72 5.90
CA VAL A 62 3.05 -0.14 5.76
C VAL A 62 2.87 -1.50 6.44
N SER A 63 3.50 -2.54 5.90
CA SER A 63 3.57 -3.84 6.56
C SER A 63 4.82 -3.90 7.44
N ALA A 64 4.64 -4.06 8.75
CA ALA A 64 5.75 -4.12 9.69
C ALA A 64 6.70 -5.31 9.41
N GLY A 65 6.16 -6.46 9.02
CA GLY A 65 6.97 -7.61 8.61
C GLY A 65 7.82 -7.31 7.36
N HIS A 66 7.21 -6.70 6.35
CA HIS A 66 7.93 -6.31 5.14
C HIS A 66 9.00 -5.24 5.42
N VAL A 67 8.75 -4.32 6.37
CA VAL A 67 9.78 -3.36 6.80
C VAL A 67 10.97 -4.08 7.43
N GLN A 68 10.74 -5.11 8.26
CA GLN A 68 11.80 -5.91 8.85
C GLN A 68 12.61 -6.64 7.76
N ASP A 69 11.96 -7.30 6.80
CA ASP A 69 12.66 -7.96 5.68
C ASP A 69 13.46 -6.96 4.83
N LEU A 70 12.94 -5.73 4.68
CA LEU A 70 13.58 -4.67 3.90
C LEU A 70 14.82 -4.10 4.58
N VAL A 71 14.92 -4.14 5.92
CA VAL A 71 16.13 -3.72 6.67
C VAL A 71 17.35 -4.49 6.18
N SER A 72 17.32 -5.82 6.25
CA SER A 72 18.42 -6.66 5.78
C SER A 72 18.62 -6.52 4.28
N SER A 73 17.54 -6.49 3.49
CA SER A 73 17.64 -6.40 2.03
C SER A 73 18.39 -5.15 1.58
N LEU A 74 18.07 -3.97 2.13
CA LEU A 74 18.74 -2.73 1.75
C LEU A 74 20.20 -2.71 2.18
N ALA A 75 20.50 -3.17 3.39
CA ALA A 75 21.87 -3.15 3.91
C ALA A 75 22.82 -4.08 3.14
N HIS A 76 22.33 -5.22 2.62
CA HIS A 76 23.16 -6.18 1.90
C HIS A 76 23.22 -5.93 0.39
N LEU A 77 22.25 -5.23 -0.20
CA LEU A 77 22.25 -4.87 -1.63
C LEU A 77 23.03 -3.58 -1.91
N GLY A 78 23.18 -2.71 -0.91
CA GLY A 78 23.72 -1.37 -1.07
C GLY A 78 22.61 -0.35 -1.34
N PHE A 79 22.69 0.76 -0.64
CA PHE A 79 21.75 1.86 -0.71
C PHE A 79 22.19 2.91 -1.73
N VAL A 80 21.23 3.34 -2.57
CA VAL A 80 21.39 4.45 -3.51
C VAL A 80 20.22 5.40 -3.32
N GLU A 81 20.49 6.62 -2.82
CA GLU A 81 19.45 7.61 -2.53
C GLU A 81 18.61 7.95 -3.77
N ASP A 82 19.28 8.10 -4.92
CA ASP A 82 18.65 8.45 -6.20
C ASP A 82 17.62 7.42 -6.69
N GLU A 83 17.66 6.18 -6.17
CA GLU A 83 16.67 5.16 -6.50
C GLU A 83 15.42 5.19 -5.63
N CYS A 84 15.43 5.90 -4.49
CA CYS A 84 14.29 5.95 -3.58
C CYS A 84 13.10 6.74 -4.15
N LYS A 85 13.39 7.83 -4.90
CA LYS A 85 12.44 8.75 -5.54
C LYS A 85 11.13 8.98 -4.72
N PRO A 86 11.23 9.32 -3.42
CA PRO A 86 10.07 9.28 -2.55
C PRO A 86 9.17 10.52 -2.72
N VAL A 87 7.88 10.34 -2.41
CA VAL A 87 6.84 11.38 -2.53
C VAL A 87 6.01 11.41 -1.25
N CYS A 88 5.85 12.60 -0.68
CA CYS A 88 5.00 12.86 0.48
C CYS A 88 4.13 14.09 0.26
N ILE A 89 3.12 14.22 1.11
CA ILE A 89 2.18 15.34 1.16
C ILE A 89 2.38 16.03 2.51
N GLU A 90 2.33 17.36 2.53
CA GLU A 90 2.31 18.13 3.78
C GLU A 90 1.13 17.73 4.66
N VAL A 91 1.35 17.67 5.97
CA VAL A 91 0.31 17.43 6.96
C VAL A 91 -0.02 18.78 7.62
N PRO A 92 -1.23 19.33 7.45
CA PRO A 92 -1.62 20.57 8.10
C PRO A 92 -1.41 20.52 9.62
N ALA A 93 -0.96 21.64 10.19
CA ALA A 93 -0.75 21.74 11.64
C ALA A 93 -2.08 21.80 12.43
N ASP A 94 -3.18 22.16 11.76
CA ASP A 94 -4.52 22.19 12.33
C ASP A 94 -5.25 20.84 12.23
N SER A 95 -6.54 20.83 12.59
CA SER A 95 -7.37 19.62 12.66
C SER A 95 -7.48 18.84 11.35
N ARG A 96 -7.18 19.46 10.21
CA ARG A 96 -7.16 18.77 8.91
C ARG A 96 -6.08 17.68 8.85
N GLY A 97 -5.00 17.82 9.62
CA GLY A 97 -3.92 16.81 9.70
C GLY A 97 -4.15 15.71 10.72
N ASP A 98 -5.20 15.79 11.54
CA ASP A 98 -5.37 14.90 12.69
C ASP A 98 -5.68 13.46 12.29
N GLN A 99 -6.39 13.26 11.18
CA GLN A 99 -6.64 11.93 10.63
C GLN A 99 -5.33 11.21 10.31
N THR A 100 -4.40 11.89 9.64
CA THR A 100 -3.10 11.34 9.27
C THR A 100 -2.23 11.07 10.49
N ARG A 101 -2.24 11.99 11.48
CA ARG A 101 -1.54 11.80 12.77
C ARG A 101 -2.08 10.57 13.51
N ALA A 102 -3.40 10.47 13.66
CA ALA A 102 -4.06 9.34 14.33
C ALA A 102 -3.82 8.02 13.61
N PHE A 103 -3.84 8.02 12.27
CA PHE A 103 -3.52 6.85 11.46
C PHE A 103 -2.12 6.32 11.75
N ASN A 104 -1.12 7.20 11.81
CA ASN A 104 0.26 6.78 12.07
C ASN A 104 0.45 6.26 13.51
N VAL A 105 -0.14 6.92 14.51
CA VAL A 105 -0.11 6.42 15.89
C VAL A 105 -0.70 5.02 15.97
N LYS A 106 -1.87 4.81 15.35
CA LYS A 106 -2.52 3.50 15.27
C LYS A 106 -1.65 2.48 14.55
N LEU A 107 -1.06 2.84 13.40
CA LEU A 107 -0.21 1.96 12.61
C LEU A 107 0.99 1.47 13.41
N MET A 108 1.66 2.34 14.17
CA MET A 108 2.78 1.95 15.03
C MET A 108 2.31 1.06 16.19
N ALA A 109 1.20 1.39 16.84
CA ALA A 109 0.63 0.59 17.93
C ALA A 109 0.25 -0.83 17.48
N GLN A 110 -0.24 -0.98 16.23
CA GLN A 110 -0.61 -2.26 15.64
C GLN A 110 0.57 -3.07 15.10
N SER A 111 1.80 -2.54 15.18
CA SER A 111 3.00 -3.22 14.67
C SER A 111 3.59 -4.26 15.63
N GLU A 112 2.99 -4.47 16.81
CA GLU A 112 3.50 -5.40 17.85
C GLU A 112 4.96 -5.10 18.25
N GLY A 113 5.35 -3.83 18.25
CA GLY A 113 6.71 -3.38 18.59
C GLY A 113 7.74 -3.55 17.47
N LYS A 114 7.35 -4.03 16.28
CA LYS A 114 8.22 -4.16 15.11
C LYS A 114 8.54 -2.81 14.45
N LEU A 115 7.71 -1.80 14.65
CA LEU A 115 7.97 -0.43 14.21
C LEU A 115 8.17 0.49 15.43
N PRO A 116 9.12 1.44 15.39
CA PRO A 116 9.28 2.42 16.44
C PRO A 116 8.03 3.28 16.63
N PRO A 117 7.73 3.74 17.86
CA PRO A 117 6.62 4.65 18.12
C PRO A 117 6.79 5.95 17.30
N MET A 118 5.69 6.63 17.02
CA MET A 118 5.69 7.93 16.33
C MET A 118 5.10 9.00 17.23
N ASP A 119 5.84 10.09 17.40
CA ASP A 119 5.32 11.31 18.02
C ASP A 119 4.48 12.09 16.99
N PRO A 120 3.15 12.18 17.17
CA PRO A 120 2.28 12.87 16.24
C PRO A 120 2.58 14.38 16.14
N SER A 121 3.18 14.99 17.16
CA SER A 121 3.51 16.43 17.16
C SER A 121 4.68 16.76 16.21
N ARG A 122 5.52 15.77 15.90
CA ARG A 122 6.67 15.88 14.98
C ARG A 122 6.30 15.55 13.54
N LEU A 123 5.11 15.00 13.29
CA LEU A 123 4.66 14.63 11.96
C LEU A 123 4.33 15.88 11.14
N ARG A 124 5.13 16.13 10.09
CA ARG A 124 4.96 17.25 9.17
C ARG A 124 4.57 16.81 7.76
N PHE A 125 4.87 15.56 7.40
CA PHE A 125 4.64 15.03 6.07
C PHE A 125 4.12 13.59 6.13
N ALA A 126 3.39 13.19 5.09
CA ALA A 126 2.80 11.87 4.97
C ALA A 126 3.14 11.25 3.61
N SER A 127 3.87 10.14 3.62
CA SER A 127 4.35 9.47 2.42
C SER A 127 3.22 8.78 1.67
N VAL A 128 3.25 8.94 0.34
CA VAL A 128 2.45 8.19 -0.63
C VAL A 128 3.33 7.24 -1.45
N MET A 129 4.64 7.51 -1.54
CA MET A 129 5.66 6.62 -2.09
C MET A 129 6.92 6.63 -1.21
N GLY A 130 7.62 5.49 -1.11
CA GLY A 130 8.82 5.35 -0.27
C GLY A 130 8.56 5.05 1.21
N SER A 131 7.31 4.72 1.58
CA SER A 131 6.90 4.57 2.98
C SER A 131 7.65 3.47 3.74
N HIS A 132 7.91 2.31 3.12
CA HIS A 132 8.62 1.21 3.78
C HIS A 132 10.09 1.58 4.02
N THR A 133 10.75 2.17 3.03
CA THR A 133 12.13 2.67 3.15
C THR A 133 12.25 3.72 4.25
N ASN A 134 11.31 4.67 4.33
CA ASN A 134 11.28 5.64 5.43
C ASN A 134 11.12 4.96 6.80
N MET A 135 10.32 3.90 6.89
CA MET A 135 10.18 3.13 8.14
C MET A 135 11.44 2.32 8.47
N VAL A 136 12.19 1.83 7.48
CA VAL A 136 13.52 1.24 7.70
C VAL A 136 14.46 2.27 8.32
N PHE A 137 14.47 3.51 7.80
CA PHE A 137 15.31 4.57 8.35
C PHE A 137 14.96 4.86 9.81
N ARG A 138 13.66 4.95 10.12
CA ARG A 138 13.19 5.11 11.49
C ARG A 138 13.60 3.93 12.37
N SER A 139 13.51 2.69 11.89
CA SER A 139 13.92 1.50 12.63
C SER A 139 15.39 1.55 13.06
N PHE A 140 16.30 1.99 12.18
CA PHE A 140 17.69 2.21 12.56
C PHE A 140 17.85 3.36 13.55
N LEU A 141 17.24 4.51 13.28
CA LEU A 141 17.36 5.71 14.12
C LEU A 141 16.92 5.44 15.57
N TYR A 142 15.86 4.65 15.75
CA TYR A 142 15.31 4.30 17.07
C TYR A 142 15.82 2.96 17.62
N LYS A 143 16.82 2.34 16.97
CA LYS A 143 17.44 1.09 17.41
C LYS A 143 16.41 -0.03 17.64
N ALA A 144 15.53 -0.22 16.66
CA ALA A 144 14.50 -1.26 16.70
C ALA A 144 15.13 -2.65 16.86
N ILE A 145 14.38 -3.57 17.46
CA ILE A 145 14.79 -4.98 17.56
C ILE A 145 14.79 -5.58 16.15
N HIS A 146 15.83 -6.33 15.85
CA HIS A 146 15.99 -6.99 14.56
C HIS A 146 16.80 -8.29 14.73
N PRO A 147 16.51 -9.37 13.98
CA PRO A 147 17.22 -10.66 14.14
C PRO A 147 18.61 -10.70 13.50
N ASP A 148 18.88 -9.81 12.54
CA ASP A 148 20.14 -9.76 11.80
C ASP A 148 21.32 -9.33 12.68
N THR A 149 22.23 -10.24 12.99
CA THR A 149 23.36 -10.02 13.90
C THR A 149 24.46 -9.17 13.27
N GLU A 150 24.52 -9.05 11.94
CA GLU A 150 25.49 -8.18 11.26
C GLU A 150 25.12 -6.71 11.44
N LEU A 151 23.82 -6.41 11.52
CA LEU A 151 23.28 -5.05 11.65
C LEU A 151 22.97 -4.64 13.10
N THR A 152 23.11 -5.54 14.07
CA THR A 152 22.63 -5.31 15.44
C THR A 152 23.71 -5.41 16.52
N VAL A 153 23.53 -4.63 17.61
CA VAL A 153 24.27 -4.76 18.87
C VAL A 153 23.24 -5.06 19.96
N ASN A 154 23.41 -6.19 20.67
CA ASN A 154 22.44 -6.67 21.67
C ASN A 154 21.02 -6.81 21.09
N GLY A 155 20.90 -7.31 19.86
CA GLY A 155 19.63 -7.54 19.17
C GLY A 155 18.89 -6.27 18.70
N LYS A 156 19.53 -5.10 18.77
CA LYS A 156 18.98 -3.82 18.29
C LYS A 156 19.81 -3.25 17.15
N LEU A 157 19.15 -2.66 16.17
CA LEU A 157 19.82 -2.05 15.01
C LEU A 157 20.83 -0.99 15.45
N SER A 158 22.01 -1.01 14.82
CA SER A 158 23.11 -0.08 15.09
C SER A 158 23.48 0.66 13.81
N LEU A 159 23.44 2.00 13.88
CA LEU A 159 23.89 2.86 12.79
C LEU A 159 25.40 2.77 12.58
N GLU A 160 26.16 2.47 13.63
CA GLU A 160 27.62 2.31 13.55
C GLU A 160 28.00 1.04 12.78
N LYS A 161 27.28 -0.07 13.02
CA LYS A 161 27.43 -1.29 12.21
C LYS A 161 27.03 -1.06 10.76
N LEU A 162 25.89 -0.40 10.55
CA LEU A 162 25.44 -0.05 9.21
C LEU A 162 26.47 0.82 8.48
N GLU A 163 27.03 1.84 9.13
CA GLU A 163 28.02 2.73 8.52
C GLU A 163 29.29 2.00 8.09
N GLY A 164 29.71 0.97 8.84
CA GLY A 164 30.84 0.11 8.46
C GLY A 164 30.58 -0.73 7.21
N MET A 165 29.30 -1.03 6.90
CA MET A 165 28.89 -1.82 5.73
C MET A 165 28.51 -0.93 4.54
N ASP A 166 27.73 0.11 4.81
CA ASP A 166 27.12 1.02 3.84
C ASP A 166 27.01 2.44 4.44
N LYS A 167 28.09 3.19 4.26
CA LYS A 167 28.19 4.57 4.73
C LYS A 167 27.12 5.50 4.10
N PRO A 168 26.85 5.47 2.78
CA PRO A 168 25.75 6.23 2.19
C PRO A 168 24.39 5.99 2.86
N PHE A 169 24.09 4.74 3.21
CA PHE A 169 22.85 4.40 3.91
C PHE A 169 22.80 5.03 5.31
N ALA A 170 23.87 4.91 6.09
CA ALA A 170 23.94 5.51 7.41
C ALA A 170 23.80 7.05 7.36
N GLU A 171 24.43 7.70 6.36
CA GLU A 171 24.31 9.14 6.13
C GLU A 171 22.89 9.57 5.75
N ALA A 172 22.20 8.80 4.92
CA ALA A 172 20.81 9.03 4.55
C ALA A 172 19.87 8.99 5.77
N ILE A 173 20.13 8.11 6.74
CA ILE A 173 19.34 8.04 7.97
C ILE A 173 19.63 9.23 8.89
N ARG A 174 20.90 9.58 9.09
CA ARG A 174 21.30 10.68 10.00
C ARG A 174 20.84 12.05 9.51
N ASN A 175 21.00 12.28 8.21
CA ASN A 175 20.83 13.61 7.62
C ASN A 175 19.51 13.75 6.85
N GLY A 176 18.78 12.65 6.67
CA GLY A 176 17.60 12.60 5.82
C GLY A 176 17.92 12.41 4.34
N VAL A 177 16.87 12.23 3.54
CA VAL A 177 16.94 12.05 2.08
C VAL A 177 16.09 13.09 1.37
N HIS A 178 16.29 13.27 0.07
CA HIS A 178 15.49 14.19 -0.74
C HIS A 178 14.10 13.62 -1.03
N TRP A 179 13.08 14.34 -0.58
CA TRP A 179 11.67 14.07 -0.87
C TRP A 179 11.13 15.02 -1.92
N THR A 180 10.17 14.52 -2.70
CA THR A 180 9.22 15.38 -3.40
C THR A 180 8.04 15.63 -2.47
N VAL A 181 7.89 16.87 -2.03
CA VAL A 181 6.82 17.28 -1.12
C VAL A 181 5.73 17.95 -1.93
N VAL A 182 4.48 17.51 -1.76
CA VAL A 182 3.29 18.11 -2.37
C VAL A 182 2.57 18.94 -1.32
N ASP A 183 2.18 20.16 -1.71
CA ASP A 183 1.42 21.08 -0.86
C ASP A 183 0.08 20.43 -0.44
N HIS A 184 -0.29 20.60 0.84
CA HIS A 184 -1.48 19.96 1.38
C HIS A 184 -2.78 20.41 0.69
N ASP A 185 -2.82 21.61 0.10
CA ASP A 185 -4.00 22.12 -0.60
C ASP A 185 -4.30 21.32 -1.87
N VAL A 186 -3.29 20.71 -2.51
CA VAL A 186 -3.49 19.80 -3.64
C VAL A 186 -4.27 18.56 -3.17
N GLN A 187 -3.89 17.95 -2.05
CA GLN A 187 -4.59 16.78 -1.52
C GLN A 187 -5.98 17.12 -0.99
N ALA A 188 -6.13 18.30 -0.38
CA ALA A 188 -7.42 18.78 0.11
C ALA A 188 -8.42 19.01 -1.03
N GLU A 189 -7.99 19.61 -2.14
CA GLU A 189 -8.86 19.88 -3.29
C GLU A 189 -9.05 18.65 -4.19
N PHE A 190 -8.04 17.76 -4.26
CA PHE A 190 -8.07 16.55 -5.09
C PHE A 190 -7.85 15.27 -4.27
N PRO A 191 -8.87 14.76 -3.55
CA PRO A 191 -8.72 13.61 -2.66
C PRO A 191 -8.22 12.31 -3.33
N ALA A 192 -8.40 12.18 -4.65
CA ALA A 192 -7.92 11.04 -5.42
C ALA A 192 -6.39 11.02 -5.62
N PHE A 193 -5.70 12.15 -5.39
CA PHE A 193 -4.27 12.30 -5.65
C PHE A 193 -3.43 11.25 -4.93
N ALA A 194 -3.55 11.15 -3.59
CA ALA A 194 -2.77 10.19 -2.81
C ALA A 194 -2.95 8.73 -3.28
N SER A 195 -4.20 8.33 -3.55
CA SER A 195 -4.54 6.98 -4.03
C SER A 195 -3.99 6.69 -5.43
N LEU A 196 -4.00 7.67 -6.34
CA LEU A 196 -3.44 7.52 -7.67
C LEU A 196 -1.91 7.56 -7.67
N MET A 197 -1.31 8.37 -6.79
CA MET A 197 0.14 8.46 -6.67
C MET A 197 0.73 7.16 -6.11
N GLN A 198 0.14 6.61 -5.04
CA GLN A 198 0.59 5.31 -4.51
C GLN A 198 0.36 4.19 -5.54
N ALA A 199 -0.76 4.19 -6.26
CA ALA A 199 -1.00 3.22 -7.33
C ALA A 199 0.02 3.34 -8.48
N SER A 200 0.41 4.55 -8.86
CA SER A 200 1.44 4.79 -9.86
C SER A 200 2.82 4.28 -9.42
N GLY A 201 3.19 4.54 -8.16
CA GLY A 201 4.43 4.00 -7.58
C GLY A 201 4.43 2.48 -7.57
N ASN A 202 3.31 1.89 -7.16
CA ASN A 202 3.15 0.43 -7.17
C ASN A 202 3.18 -0.14 -8.58
N ALA A 203 2.54 0.47 -9.57
CA ALA A 203 2.58 -0.01 -10.96
C ALA A 203 4.01 -0.02 -11.52
N THR A 204 4.81 0.99 -11.18
CA THR A 204 6.24 1.05 -11.55
C THR A 204 7.02 -0.08 -10.88
N ASN A 205 6.79 -0.30 -9.58
CA ASN A 205 7.41 -1.39 -8.83
C ASN A 205 6.87 -2.78 -9.20
N GLN A 206 5.65 -2.89 -9.76
CA GLN A 206 4.98 -4.13 -10.14
C GLN A 206 5.54 -4.76 -11.40
N ILE A 207 6.06 -3.93 -12.31
CA ILE A 207 6.93 -4.40 -13.39
C ILE A 207 8.15 -5.14 -12.79
N SER A 208 8.50 -4.86 -11.52
CA SER A 208 9.62 -5.45 -10.80
C SER A 208 9.25 -6.51 -9.74
N LYS A 209 8.06 -6.49 -9.07
CA LYS A 209 7.60 -7.48 -8.06
C LYS A 209 6.06 -7.54 -7.88
N MET A 210 5.47 -8.72 -7.60
CA MET A 210 4.01 -8.93 -7.38
C MET A 210 3.44 -8.24 -6.12
N GLU A 211 2.15 -7.87 -6.13
CA GLU A 211 1.42 -7.30 -4.96
C GLU A 211 1.27 -8.32 -3.82
N ASP A 212 1.32 -7.83 -2.58
CA ASP A 212 1.04 -8.63 -1.37
C ASP A 212 -0.46 -8.96 -1.23
N GLU A 213 -0.75 -10.12 -0.66
CA GLU A 213 -2.08 -10.71 -0.51
C GLU A 213 -3.04 -9.78 0.27
N LEU A 214 -2.52 -9.11 1.30
CA LEU A 214 -3.30 -8.16 2.10
C LEU A 214 -3.71 -6.92 1.32
N GLN A 215 -2.85 -6.46 0.40
CA GLN A 215 -3.15 -5.33 -0.47
C GLN A 215 -4.25 -5.70 -1.47
N ILE A 216 -4.20 -6.89 -2.06
CA ILE A 216 -5.27 -7.40 -2.92
C ILE A 216 -6.59 -7.49 -2.13
N ALA A 217 -6.55 -8.03 -0.92
CA ALA A 217 -7.73 -8.13 -0.05
C ALA A 217 -8.32 -6.75 0.30
N SER A 218 -7.48 -5.73 0.55
CA SER A 218 -7.94 -4.37 0.84
C SER A 218 -8.66 -3.76 -0.37
N LYS A 219 -8.09 -3.89 -1.58
CA LYS A 219 -8.75 -3.43 -2.81
C LYS A 219 -10.11 -4.08 -3.02
N ILE A 220 -10.22 -5.39 -2.79
CA ILE A 220 -11.50 -6.11 -2.85
C ILE A 220 -12.49 -5.51 -1.86
N MET A 221 -12.08 -5.30 -0.60
CA MET A 221 -12.95 -4.71 0.43
C MET A 221 -13.36 -3.28 0.09
N GLN A 222 -12.48 -2.49 -0.53
CA GLN A 222 -12.80 -1.14 -0.97
C GLN A 222 -13.79 -1.14 -2.15
N SER A 223 -13.64 -2.07 -3.10
CA SER A 223 -14.62 -2.29 -4.18
C SER A 223 -15.99 -2.70 -3.62
N VAL A 224 -16.03 -3.58 -2.61
CA VAL A 224 -17.27 -3.95 -1.90
C VAL A 224 -17.94 -2.70 -1.31
N LYS A 225 -17.20 -1.91 -0.53
CA LYS A 225 -17.71 -0.68 0.10
C LYS A 225 -18.24 0.32 -0.92
N LEU A 226 -17.51 0.53 -2.01
CA LEU A 226 -17.91 1.42 -3.09
C LEU A 226 -19.18 0.92 -3.80
N HIS A 227 -19.29 -0.38 -4.07
CA HIS A 227 -20.48 -0.95 -4.70
C HIS A 227 -21.71 -0.82 -3.81
N MET A 228 -21.57 -1.15 -2.52
CA MET A 228 -22.63 -1.03 -1.53
C MET A 228 -23.12 0.41 -1.40
N ALA A 229 -22.20 1.36 -1.32
CA ALA A 229 -22.52 2.78 -1.24
C ALA A 229 -23.21 3.30 -2.51
N ARG A 230 -22.74 2.92 -3.69
CA ARG A 230 -23.31 3.37 -4.99
C ARG A 230 -24.70 2.85 -5.25
N ASN A 231 -24.97 1.60 -4.88
CA ASN A 231 -26.23 0.94 -5.19
C ASN A 231 -27.19 0.89 -3.99
N ALA A 232 -26.80 1.48 -2.86
CA ALA A 232 -27.55 1.43 -1.59
C ALA A 232 -27.92 -0.01 -1.17
N VAL A 233 -27.02 -0.97 -1.41
CA VAL A 233 -27.22 -2.39 -1.10
C VAL A 233 -26.42 -2.82 0.13
N SER A 234 -26.98 -3.72 0.93
CA SER A 234 -26.35 -4.27 2.14
C SER A 234 -25.52 -5.53 1.88
N SER A 235 -25.53 -6.06 0.65
CA SER A 235 -24.74 -7.22 0.24
C SER A 235 -24.33 -7.10 -1.22
N VAL A 236 -23.28 -7.83 -1.62
CA VAL A 236 -22.74 -7.84 -2.98
C VAL A 236 -22.44 -9.27 -3.41
N THR A 237 -22.63 -9.57 -4.70
CA THR A 237 -22.21 -10.84 -5.27
C THR A 237 -20.75 -10.79 -5.73
N PHE A 238 -20.15 -11.95 -5.95
CA PHE A 238 -18.82 -12.01 -6.56
C PHE A 238 -18.77 -11.31 -7.92
N ALA A 239 -19.84 -11.41 -8.73
CA ALA A 239 -19.89 -10.77 -10.04
C ALA A 239 -19.89 -9.24 -9.94
N ASP A 240 -20.56 -8.69 -8.92
CA ASP A 240 -20.60 -7.24 -8.65
C ASP A 240 -19.21 -6.71 -8.28
N VAL A 241 -18.56 -7.40 -7.35
CA VAL A 241 -17.21 -7.05 -6.89
C VAL A 241 -16.20 -7.26 -8.01
N GLN A 242 -16.30 -8.34 -8.79
CA GLN A 242 -15.40 -8.61 -9.91
C GLN A 242 -15.51 -7.54 -10.99
N LYS A 243 -16.72 -7.09 -11.32
CA LYS A 243 -16.98 -6.03 -12.29
C LYS A 243 -16.36 -4.71 -11.81
N ASP A 244 -16.64 -4.31 -10.58
CA ASP A 244 -16.10 -3.07 -10.00
C ASP A 244 -14.59 -3.14 -9.84
N PHE A 245 -14.06 -4.28 -9.39
CA PHE A 245 -12.63 -4.47 -9.24
C PHE A 245 -11.89 -4.37 -10.58
N ARG A 246 -12.42 -4.99 -11.63
CA ARG A 246 -11.84 -4.89 -12.99
C ARG A 246 -11.93 -3.48 -13.57
N THR A 247 -13.00 -2.77 -13.26
CA THR A 247 -13.26 -1.42 -13.77
C THR A 247 -12.40 -0.39 -13.05
N HIS A 248 -12.26 -0.51 -11.73
CA HIS A 248 -11.56 0.45 -10.87
C HIS A 248 -10.06 0.17 -10.70
N TRP A 249 -9.62 -1.09 -10.79
CA TRP A 249 -8.27 -1.48 -10.38
C TRP A 249 -7.43 -2.19 -11.45
N ARG A 250 -7.79 -2.07 -12.75
CA ARG A 250 -7.15 -2.72 -13.93
C ARG A 250 -5.92 -3.55 -13.56
N LEU A 251 -6.12 -4.86 -13.33
CA LEU A 251 -5.02 -5.81 -13.15
C LEU A 251 -4.17 -5.80 -14.44
N GLN A 252 -3.09 -5.02 -14.45
CA GLN A 252 -2.01 -5.25 -15.40
C GLN A 252 -1.23 -6.44 -14.86
N ASN A 253 -1.25 -7.53 -15.62
CA ASN A 253 -0.36 -8.69 -15.50
C ASN A 253 -0.56 -9.62 -14.28
N ILE A 254 -1.70 -10.32 -14.23
CA ILE A 254 -1.60 -11.77 -14.03
C ILE A 254 -1.39 -12.35 -15.43
N HIS A 255 -0.13 -12.33 -15.89
CA HIS A 255 0.26 -13.27 -16.92
C HIS A 255 0.04 -14.65 -16.34
N ALA A 256 -1.02 -15.32 -16.76
CA ALA A 256 -1.15 -16.77 -16.63
C ALA A 256 -0.62 -17.40 -17.92
N PRO A 257 0.69 -17.69 -18.06
CA PRO A 257 1.12 -18.66 -19.04
C PRO A 257 1.01 -20.06 -18.40
N LEU A 258 0.25 -20.92 -19.10
CA LEU A 258 0.27 -22.39 -19.01
C LEU A 258 -0.44 -22.95 -17.78
N TYR A 259 -1.60 -23.60 -17.92
CA TYR A 259 -1.69 -24.88 -18.62
C TYR A 259 -2.95 -24.98 -19.48
N LYS A 260 -2.76 -25.29 -20.78
CA LYS A 260 -3.72 -26.10 -21.52
C LYS A 260 -3.72 -27.51 -20.89
N ALA A 261 -4.38 -27.67 -19.75
CA ALA A 261 -4.74 -29.00 -19.27
C ALA A 261 -6.04 -29.39 -20.00
N THR A 262 -5.91 -30.39 -20.85
CA THR A 262 -6.97 -31.06 -21.58
C THR A 262 -8.23 -31.18 -20.73
N LEU A 263 -9.32 -30.54 -21.15
CA LEU A 263 -10.63 -30.64 -20.52
C LEU A 263 -11.10 -32.10 -20.54
N HIS A 264 -10.89 -32.84 -19.46
CA HIS A 264 -11.70 -34.00 -19.15
C HIS A 264 -12.99 -33.54 -18.46
N LYS A 265 -14.01 -33.39 -19.31
CA LYS A 265 -15.44 -33.13 -19.06
C LYS A 265 -15.79 -31.93 -18.15
N PRO A 266 -16.57 -30.95 -18.64
CA PRO A 266 -17.04 -29.85 -17.82
C PRO A 266 -18.01 -30.34 -16.73
N TYR A 267 -17.76 -29.96 -15.48
CA TYR A 267 -18.70 -30.06 -14.38
C TYR A 267 -19.89 -29.13 -14.66
N LYS A 268 -21.11 -29.69 -14.77
CA LYS A 268 -22.35 -28.92 -14.86
C LYS A 268 -22.80 -28.55 -13.44
N PRO A 269 -22.85 -27.26 -13.05
CA PRO A 269 -23.41 -26.89 -11.75
C PRO A 269 -24.92 -27.14 -11.77
N GLN A 270 -25.42 -27.90 -10.80
CA GLN A 270 -26.86 -27.98 -10.54
C GLN A 270 -27.34 -26.63 -10.00
N LYS A 271 -28.37 -26.10 -10.66
CA LYS A 271 -29.09 -24.89 -10.24
C LYS A 271 -29.69 -25.13 -8.84
N THR A 272 -29.70 -24.07 -8.03
CA THR A 272 -30.30 -23.92 -6.69
C THR A 272 -29.53 -24.52 -5.51
N GLY A 273 -28.53 -23.78 -5.03
CA GLY A 273 -28.00 -23.90 -3.67
C GLY A 273 -27.50 -22.55 -3.19
N THR A 274 -27.94 -22.09 -2.02
CA THR A 274 -27.29 -21.00 -1.29
C THR A 274 -25.86 -21.42 -0.94
N LEU A 275 -24.93 -20.45 -0.85
CA LEU A 275 -23.49 -20.68 -0.62
C LEU A 275 -23.21 -21.71 0.49
N THR A 276 -24.07 -21.75 1.50
CA THR A 276 -24.04 -22.65 2.66
C THR A 276 -24.20 -24.13 2.31
N SER A 277 -25.00 -24.51 1.30
CA SER A 277 -25.27 -25.93 0.99
C SER A 277 -24.17 -26.61 0.16
N ILE A 278 -23.41 -25.81 -0.60
CA ILE A 278 -22.25 -26.27 -1.38
C ILE A 278 -21.07 -26.55 -0.42
N LEU A 279 -20.92 -25.75 0.64
CA LEU A 279 -19.89 -25.91 1.67
C LEU A 279 -20.03 -27.22 2.48
N TYR A 280 -21.26 -27.63 2.81
CA TYR A 280 -21.49 -28.83 3.64
C TYR A 280 -21.13 -30.15 2.94
N LYS A 281 -21.29 -30.24 1.60
CA LYS A 281 -20.99 -31.46 0.84
C LYS A 281 -19.49 -31.66 0.56
N ALA A 282 -18.69 -30.59 0.57
CA ALA A 282 -17.25 -30.67 0.33
C ALA A 282 -16.44 -31.10 1.56
N LEU A 283 -16.93 -30.83 2.78
CA LEU A 283 -16.18 -31.04 4.03
C LEU A 283 -16.25 -32.47 4.61
N ILE A 284 -17.23 -33.30 4.23
CA ILE A 284 -17.48 -34.59 4.92
C ILE A 284 -17.05 -35.84 4.13
N ARG A 285 -16.67 -35.73 2.84
CA ARG A 285 -16.21 -36.89 2.06
C ARG A 285 -15.04 -36.55 1.12
N PRO A 286 -13.78 -36.71 1.56
CA PRO A 286 -12.64 -36.57 0.67
C PRO A 286 -12.49 -37.87 -0.13
N LYS A 287 -13.11 -37.94 -1.32
CA LYS A 287 -12.60 -38.86 -2.34
C LYS A 287 -11.69 -38.06 -3.25
N SER A 288 -10.40 -38.32 -3.13
CA SER A 288 -9.31 -38.07 -4.08
C SER A 288 -9.72 -37.30 -5.35
N TYR A 289 -9.71 -35.98 -5.27
CA TYR A 289 -9.63 -35.09 -6.41
C TYR A 289 -8.44 -34.17 -6.17
N HIS A 290 -7.50 -34.14 -7.11
CA HIS A 290 -6.44 -33.12 -7.13
C HIS A 290 -7.08 -31.76 -7.42
N ILE A 291 -7.33 -31.00 -6.36
CA ILE A 291 -7.81 -29.62 -6.44
C ILE A 291 -6.58 -28.71 -6.52
N ASN A 292 -6.58 -27.83 -7.52
CA ASN A 292 -5.53 -26.86 -7.80
C ASN A 292 -5.39 -25.86 -6.62
N PRO A 293 -4.18 -25.64 -6.07
CA PRO A 293 -3.95 -24.83 -4.86
C PRO A 293 -4.39 -23.36 -4.99
N ILE A 294 -4.56 -22.82 -6.20
CA ILE A 294 -5.09 -21.47 -6.42
C ILE A 294 -6.59 -21.38 -6.07
N TYR A 295 -7.35 -22.47 -6.26
CA TYR A 295 -8.75 -22.52 -5.86
C TYR A 295 -8.91 -22.64 -4.34
N ILE A 296 -7.98 -23.34 -3.66
CA ILE A 296 -7.92 -23.38 -2.19
C ILE A 296 -7.62 -21.98 -1.64
N TYR A 297 -6.71 -21.25 -2.29
CA TYR A 297 -6.29 -19.90 -1.86
C TYR A 297 -7.42 -18.85 -1.90
N ILE A 298 -8.31 -18.91 -2.89
CA ILE A 298 -9.48 -18.01 -2.99
C ILE A 298 -10.63 -18.47 -2.09
N TYR A 299 -10.82 -19.77 -1.89
CA TYR A 299 -11.96 -20.33 -1.13
C TYR A 299 -11.71 -20.46 0.38
N GLU A 300 -10.49 -20.73 0.85
CA GLU A 300 -10.23 -20.98 2.27
C GLU A 300 -10.22 -19.70 3.14
N ARG A 301 -9.88 -18.53 2.59
CA ARG A 301 -9.79 -17.30 3.41
C ARG A 301 -10.94 -16.31 3.27
N ALA A 302 -11.76 -16.41 2.22
CA ALA A 302 -13.06 -15.74 2.22
C ALA A 302 -14.00 -16.37 3.27
N ALA A 303 -13.88 -17.67 3.54
CA ALA A 303 -14.61 -18.38 4.58
C ALA A 303 -14.16 -18.01 6.01
N PHE A 304 -12.90 -17.62 6.21
CA PHE A 304 -12.36 -17.37 7.56
C PHE A 304 -12.79 -16.03 8.19
N ARG A 305 -13.48 -15.14 7.46
CA ARG A 305 -14.01 -13.87 8.04
C ARG A 305 -15.52 -13.71 8.04
N VAL A 306 -16.28 -14.65 7.51
CA VAL A 306 -17.74 -14.72 7.75
C VAL A 306 -18.06 -15.43 9.08
N TYR A 307 -17.13 -16.20 9.63
CA TYR A 307 -17.35 -16.94 10.89
C TYR A 307 -17.02 -16.16 12.18
N LEU A 308 -16.30 -15.03 12.12
CA LEU A 308 -15.96 -14.23 13.31
C LEU A 308 -16.92 -13.06 13.59
N ALA A 309 -17.91 -12.83 12.72
CA ALA A 309 -18.95 -11.81 12.94
C ALA A 309 -20.20 -12.35 13.68
N HIS A 310 -20.22 -13.63 14.08
CA HIS A 310 -21.33 -14.24 14.81
C HIS A 310 -20.93 -14.88 16.16
N SER A 311 -19.82 -14.46 16.76
CA SER A 311 -19.42 -14.95 18.11
C SER A 311 -18.95 -13.86 19.08
N PHE A 312 -19.35 -12.61 18.84
CA PHE A 312 -19.29 -11.56 19.86
C PHE A 312 -20.60 -10.74 19.83
N PHE A 313 -21.68 -11.41 20.23
CA PHE A 313 -22.74 -10.84 21.06
C PHE A 313 -22.83 -11.73 22.30
#